data_AF-A0A2N5ABQ5-F1
#
_entry.id   AF-A0A2N5ABQ5-F1
#
_cell.length_a   1.000
_cell.length_b   1.000
_cell.length_c   1.000
_cell.angle_alpha   90.00
_cell.angle_beta   90.00
_cell.angle_gamma   90.00
#
_symmetry.space_group_name_H-M   'P 1'
#
loop_
_entity.id
_entity.type
_entity.pdbx_description
1 polymer ?
#
loop_
_entity_poly.entity_id
_entity_poly.type
_entity_poly.pdbx_seq_one_letter_code
_entity_poly.pdbx_strand_id
1 'polypeptide(L)' 'SVVVQGGTEPYTYVWKKGSSTISGQTSATFNKASAVSGDAGVYSCVATDADGTVITSADHTVTIS' A
#
# COMPACT_ATOMS: atom_id res chain seq x y z
N SER A 1 0.68 -8.02 4.41
CA SER A 1 0.08 -8.32 3.10
C SER A 1 -1.31 -7.71 3.07
N VAL A 2 -1.70 -7.08 1.96
CA VAL A 2 -3.10 -6.67 1.76
C VAL A 2 -3.81 -7.84 1.08
N VAL A 3 -4.96 -8.25 1.61
CA VAL A 3 -5.79 -9.30 1.02
C VAL A 3 -7.05 -8.63 0.49
N VAL A 4 -7.22 -8.67 -0.83
CA VAL A 4 -8.45 -8.23 -1.50
C VAL A 4 -9.42 -9.42 -1.49
N GLN A 5 -10.59 -9.28 -0.85
CA GLN A 5 -11.66 -10.29 -0.90
C GLN A 5 -12.75 -9.83 -1.86
N GLY A 6 -12.70 -10.32 -3.11
CA GLY A 6 -13.59 -9.93 -4.20
C GLY A 6 -13.08 -8.75 -5.04
N GLY A 7 -13.55 -8.65 -6.29
CA GLY A 7 -13.10 -7.67 -7.28
C GLY A 7 -12.68 -8.34 -8.60
N THR A 8 -12.56 -7.55 -9.66
CA THR A 8 -12.21 -8.04 -11.00
C THR A 8 -10.74 -7.78 -11.29
N GLU A 9 -9.97 -8.84 -11.56
CA GLU A 9 -8.58 -8.72 -12.00
C GLU A 9 -8.49 -8.02 -13.38
N PRO A 10 -7.44 -7.22 -13.65
CA PRO A 10 -6.26 -6.97 -12.81
C PRO A 10 -6.46 -5.89 -11.73
N TYR A 11 -5.77 -6.06 -10.60
CA TYR A 11 -5.72 -5.05 -9.54
C TYR A 11 -4.52 -4.11 -9.72
N THR A 12 -4.76 -2.81 -9.48
CA THR A 12 -3.70 -1.80 -9.36
C THR A 12 -3.57 -1.38 -7.90
N TYR A 13 -2.34 -1.28 -7.41
CA TYR A 13 -2.08 -0.90 -6.03
C TYR A 13 -1.33 0.43 -5.99
N VAL A 14 -1.66 1.26 -5.01
CA VAL A 14 -0.99 2.53 -4.74
C VAL A 14 -0.67 2.59 -3.26
N TRP A 15 0.61 2.47 -2.93
CA TRP A 15 1.07 2.61 -1.56
C TRP A 15 1.24 4.07 -1.18
N LYS A 16 0.91 4.40 0.06
CA LYS A 16 1.03 5.73 0.65
C LYS A 16 1.79 5.65 1.96
N LYS A 17 2.58 6.69 2.23
CA LYS A 17 3.19 6.99 3.52
C LYS A 17 2.55 8.27 4.06
N GLY A 18 1.65 8.14 5.03
CA GLY A 18 0.79 9.22 5.50
C GLY A 18 -0.07 9.75 4.34
N SER A 19 0.10 11.03 4.02
CA SER A 19 -0.59 11.67 2.89
C SER A 19 0.13 11.53 1.54
N SER A 20 1.36 11.02 1.53
CA SER A 20 2.23 11.01 0.34
C SER A 20 2.20 9.66 -0.37
N THR A 21 1.96 9.66 -1.69
CA THR A 21 2.04 8.45 -2.52
C THR A 21 3.49 7.99 -2.69
N ILE A 22 3.72 6.68 -2.56
CA ILE A 22 4.99 6.02 -2.83
C ILE A 22 4.98 5.55 -4.28
N SER A 23 5.58 6.35 -5.16
CA SER A 23 5.66 6.04 -6.58
C SER A 23 6.44 4.75 -6.87
N GLY A 24 5.97 3.97 -7.84
CA GLY A 24 6.63 2.74 -8.29
C GLY A 24 6.27 1.50 -7.47
N GLN A 25 5.43 1.62 -6.44
CA GLN A 25 4.94 0.48 -5.67
C GLN A 25 3.50 0.15 -6.07
N THR A 26 3.38 -0.83 -6.94
CA THR A 26 2.12 -1.31 -7.53
C THR A 26 1.82 -2.77 -7.21
N SER A 27 2.63 -3.39 -6.36
CA SER A 27 2.43 -4.77 -5.89
C SER A 27 1.50 -4.81 -4.68
N ALA A 28 0.76 -5.91 -4.51
CA ALA A 28 -0.07 -6.16 -3.32
C ALA A 28 0.73 -6.22 -1.99
N THR A 29 2.06 -6.36 -2.10
CA THR A 29 2.98 -6.36 -0.95
C THR A 29 4.07 -5.32 -1.19
N PHE A 30 4.20 -4.38 -0.26
CA PHE A 30 5.32 -3.44 -0.20
C PHE A 30 6.46 -4.08 0.59
N ASN A 31 7.59 -4.32 -0.08
CA ASN A 31 8.82 -4.80 0.55
C ASN A 31 9.92 -3.75 0.40
N LYS A 32 10.49 -3.31 1.52
CA LYS A 32 11.67 -2.44 1.53
C LYS A 32 12.82 -3.19 2.20
N ALA A 33 13.82 -3.58 1.40
CA ALA A 33 14.92 -4.44 1.85
C ALA A 33 15.82 -3.78 2.91
N SER A 34 15.95 -2.46 2.88
CA SER A 34 16.71 -1.70 3.87
C SER A 34 15.86 -0.53 4.35
N ALA A 35 15.25 -0.69 5.51
CA ALA A 35 14.53 0.38 6.19
C ALA A 35 15.51 1.28 6.95
N VAL A 36 15.38 2.59 6.79
CA VAL A 36 16.13 3.59 7.55
C VAL A 36 15.20 4.39 8.46
N SER A 37 15.72 5.20 9.37
CA SER A 37 14.91 6.03 10.27
C SER A 37 13.89 6.92 9.53
N GLY A 38 14.25 7.40 8.34
CA GLY A 38 13.37 8.14 7.43
C GLY A 38 12.19 7.34 6.87
N ASP A 39 12.12 6.03 7.08
CA ASP A 39 11.01 5.16 6.67
C ASP A 39 9.96 4.98 7.77
N ALA A 40 10.24 5.37 9.01
CA ALA A 40 9.20 5.35 10.03
C ALA A 40 8.01 6.24 9.61
N GLY A 41 6.80 5.76 9.81
CA GLY A 41 5.59 6.48 9.43
C GLY A 41 4.36 5.58 9.32
N VAL A 42 3.23 6.20 8.99
CA VAL A 42 1.97 5.49 8.72
C VAL A 42 1.96 5.07 7.27
N TYR A 43 1.60 3.82 6.99
CA TYR A 43 1.48 3.28 5.64
C TYR A 43 0.05 2.81 5.39
N SER A 44 -0.47 3.13 4.21
CA SER A 44 -1.74 2.62 3.71
C SER A 44 -1.60 2.24 2.24
N CYS A 45 -2.47 1.35 1.79
CA CYS A 45 -2.50 0.88 0.41
C CYS A 45 -3.90 1.11 -0.16
N VAL A 46 -3.97 1.69 -1.35
CA VAL A 46 -5.20 1.80 -2.12
C VAL A 46 -5.14 0.77 -3.24
N ALA A 47 -6.07 -0.17 -3.26
CA ALA A 47 -6.23 -1.14 -4.33
C ALA A 47 -7.43 -0.73 -5.20
N THR A 48 -7.25 -0.69 -6.52
CA THR A 48 -8.32 -0.45 -7.49
C THR A 48 -8.44 -1.67 -8.40
N ASP A 49 -9.63 -2.22 -8.53
CA ASP A 49 -9.92 -3.33 -9.44
C ASP A 49 -10.20 -2.85 -10.88
N ALA A 50 -10.37 -3.79 -11.82
CA ALA A 50 -10.63 -3.48 -13.22
C ALA A 50 -12.01 -2.82 -13.47
N ASP A 51 -12.95 -2.99 -12.54
CA ASP A 51 -14.29 -2.38 -12.60
C ASP A 51 -14.30 -0.96 -11.98
N GLY A 52 -13.17 -0.51 -11.44
CA GLY A 52 -13.00 0.80 -10.82
C GLY A 52 -13.37 0.86 -9.34
N THR A 53 -13.60 -0.29 -8.69
CA THR A 53 -13.81 -0.38 -7.24
C THR A 53 -12.51 -0.04 -6.53
N VAL A 54 -12.55 0.97 -5.66
CA VAL A 54 -11.40 1.43 -4.87
C VAL A 54 -11.56 0.99 -3.43
N ILE A 55 -10.59 0.25 -2.90
CA ILE A 55 -10.53 -0.18 -1.51
C ILE A 55 -9.25 0.39 -0.90
N THR A 56 -9.36 1.00 0.28
CA THR A 56 -8.20 1.48 1.04
C THR A 56 -7.99 0.57 2.25
N SER A 57 -6.75 0.09 2.44
CA SER A 57 -6.37 -0.67 3.63
C SER A 57 -6.40 0.21 4.87
N ALA A 58 -6.51 -0.41 6.05
CA ALA A 58 -6.28 0.30 7.30
C ALA A 58 -4.86 0.91 7.36
N ASP A 59 -4.73 1.99 8.11
CA ASP A 59 -3.46 2.63 8.40
C ASP A 59 -2.61 1.72 9.30
N HIS A 60 -1.40 1.41 8.85
CA HIS A 60 -0.41 0.65 9.61
C HIS A 60 0.78 1.53 9.98
N THR A 61 1.00 1.75 11.28
CA THR A 61 2.18 2.48 11.76
C THR A 61 3.41 1.58 11.75
N VAL A 62 4.44 2.00 11.03
CA VAL A 62 5.75 1.36 11.01
C VAL A 62 6.70 2.20 11.86
N THR A 63 7.25 1.59 12.91
CA THR A 63 8.29 2.18 13.75
C THR A 63 9.62 1.50 13.45
N ILE A 64 10.66 2.29 13.15
CA ILE A 64 12.04 1.81 13.00
C ILE A 64 12.80 2.27 14.25
N SER A 65 13.36 1.31 15.01
CA SER A 65 14.14 1.54 16.23
C SER A 65 15.63 1.29 16.01
#